data_AF-A0A4Q2A553-F1
#
_entry.id   AF-A0A4Q2A553-F1
#
_cell.length_a   1.000
_cell.length_b   1.000
_cell.length_c   1.000
_cell.angle_alpha   90.00
_cell.angle_beta   90.00
_cell.angle_gamma   90.00
#
_symmetry.space_group_name_H-M   'P 1'
#
loop_
_entity.id
_entity.type
_entity.pdbx_description
1 polymer ?
#
loop_
_entity_poly.entity_id
_entity_poly.type
_entity_poly.pdbx_seq_one_letter_code
_entity_poly.pdbx_strand_id
1 'polypeptide(L)' 'MQGLMMDRPLLTASILQHAERTYGDVEIVARETDGSLFCYTYRDMAQRARQLDRGGRANSDGRVSGMPGA' A
#
# COMPACT_ATOMS: atom_id res chain seq x y z
N MET A 1 -18.75 -30.97 -12.33
CA MET A 1 -19.75 -30.07 -11.70
C MET A 1 -18.98 -29.03 -10.89
N GLN A 2 -18.81 -27.82 -11.42
CA GLN A 2 -18.21 -26.69 -10.71
C GLN A 2 -19.30 -25.95 -9.91
N GLY A 3 -19.04 -25.61 -8.64
CA GLY A 3 -19.99 -24.88 -7.79
C GLY A 3 -20.17 -23.42 -8.23
N LEU A 4 -21.37 -22.86 -8.02
CA LEU A 4 -21.75 -21.47 -8.35
C LEU A 4 -21.11 -20.41 -7.42
N MET A 5 -19.99 -20.74 -6.77
CA MET A 5 -19.31 -19.82 -5.87
C MET A 5 -18.40 -18.89 -6.68
N MET A 6 -18.29 -17.64 -6.22
CA MET A 6 -17.39 -16.67 -6.82
C MET A 6 -15.94 -17.13 -6.66
N ASP A 7 -15.26 -17.37 -7.78
CA ASP A 7 -13.82 -17.63 -7.80
C ASP A 7 -13.07 -16.31 -7.64
N ARG A 8 -12.63 -16.02 -6.43
CA ARG A 8 -11.83 -14.83 -6.12
C ARG A 8 -10.55 -15.23 -5.40
N PRO A 9 -9.36 -14.91 -5.96
CA PRO A 9 -8.09 -15.22 -5.32
C PRO A 9 -7.87 -14.35 -4.08
N LEU A 10 -7.32 -14.96 -3.02
CA LEU A 10 -7.00 -14.30 -1.76
C LEU A 10 -5.67 -13.53 -1.87
N LEU A 11 -5.72 -12.35 -2.46
CA LEU A 11 -4.54 -11.50 -2.66
C LEU A 11 -4.38 -10.50 -1.52
N THR A 12 -3.15 -10.26 -1.05
CA THR A 12 -2.84 -9.20 -0.08
C THR A 12 -3.27 -7.81 -0.58
N ALA A 13 -3.14 -7.57 -1.89
CA ALA A 13 -3.63 -6.35 -2.54
C ALA A 13 -5.15 -6.15 -2.39
N SER A 14 -5.92 -7.24 -2.30
CA SER A 14 -7.39 -7.14 -2.13
C SER A 14 -7.77 -6.63 -0.74
N ILE A 15 -6.95 -6.89 0.28
CA ILE A 15 -7.12 -6.35 1.64
C ILE A 15 -6.90 -4.84 1.63
N LEU A 16 -5.81 -4.38 0.99
CA LEU A 16 -5.52 -2.95 0.89
C LEU A 16 -6.60 -2.18 0.12
N GLN A 17 -7.12 -2.76 -0.97
CA GLN A 17 -8.24 -2.17 -1.71
C GLN A 17 -9.53 -2.08 -0.88
N HIS A 18 -9.78 -3.05 0.00
CA HIS A 18 -10.90 -2.98 0.92
C HIS A 18 -10.70 -1.90 1.99
N ALA A 19 -9.48 -1.80 2.55
CA ALA A 19 -9.13 -0.80 3.54
C ALA A 19 -9.26 0.63 2.99
N GLU A 20 -8.78 0.89 1.77
CA GLU A 20 -8.92 2.21 1.12
C GLU A 20 -10.38 2.60 0.88
N ARG A 21 -11.25 1.65 0.53
CA ARG A 21 -12.67 1.90 0.21
C ARG A 21 -13.51 2.15 1.45
N THR A 22 -13.27 1.40 2.52
CA THR A 22 -14.10 1.44 3.74
C THR A 22 -13.52 2.37 4.79
N TYR A 23 -12.19 2.45 4.88
CA TYR A 23 -11.45 3.14 5.95
C TYR A 23 -10.41 4.12 5.38
N GLY A 24 -10.68 4.69 4.21
CA GLY A 24 -9.72 5.53 3.48
C GLY A 24 -9.20 6.73 4.28
N ASP A 25 -10.01 7.28 5.17
CA ASP A 25 -9.67 8.46 5.99
C ASP A 25 -9.11 8.09 7.37
N VAL A 26 -8.94 6.80 7.68
CA VAL A 26 -8.30 6.36 8.94
C VAL A 26 -6.80 6.61 8.87
N GLU A 27 -6.27 7.26 9.91
CA GLU A 27 -4.87 7.59 10.03
C GLU A 27 -4.02 6.39 10.47
N ILE A 28 -2.85 6.29 9.87
CA ILE A 28 -1.76 5.40 10.19
C ILE A 28 -0.64 6.28 10.72
N VAL A 29 -0.27 6.05 11.99
CA VAL A 29 0.81 6.77 12.66
C VAL A 29 2.02 5.86 12.74
N ALA A 30 3.10 6.27 12.09
CA ALA A 30 4.41 5.63 12.18
C ALA A 30 5.35 6.51 12.99
N ARG A 31 6.19 5.90 13.80
CA ARG A 31 7.28 6.60 14.49
C ARG A 31 8.58 6.28 13.80
N GLU A 32 9.23 7.31 13.29
CA GLU A 32 10.52 7.21 12.62
C GLU A 32 11.67 7.06 13.63
N THR A 33 12.84 6.64 13.14
CA THR A 33 14.02 6.37 13.98
C THR A 33 14.58 7.63 14.63
N ASP A 34 14.36 8.79 14.03
CA ASP A 34 14.70 10.11 14.57
C ASP A 34 13.70 10.59 15.65
N GLY A 35 12.64 9.81 15.89
CA GLY A 35 11.59 10.11 16.87
C GLY A 35 10.47 10.99 16.32
N SER A 36 10.51 11.40 15.05
CA SER A 36 9.39 12.08 14.39
C SER A 36 8.20 11.15 14.20
N LEU A 37 7.00 11.74 14.20
CA LEU A 37 5.76 11.01 13.91
C LEU A 37 5.35 11.30 12.47
N PHE A 38 5.25 10.25 11.68
CA PHE A 38 4.75 10.28 10.33
C PHE A 38 3.30 9.78 10.31
N CYS A 39 2.36 10.69 10.10
CA CYS A 39 0.93 10.40 10.03
C CYS A 39 0.46 10.47 8.57
N TYR A 40 -0.27 9.46 8.11
CA TYR A 40 -0.83 9.41 6.76
C TYR A 40 -2.07 8.53 6.73
N THR A 41 -2.88 8.59 5.67
CA THR A 41 -4.14 7.82 5.61
C THR A 41 -4.00 6.50 4.84
N TYR A 42 -4.96 5.57 4.99
CA TYR A 42 -5.03 4.38 4.13
C TYR A 42 -5.16 4.73 2.64
N ARG A 43 -5.77 5.88 2.30
CA ARG A 43 -5.83 6.37 0.91
C ARG A 43 -4.44 6.72 0.39
N ASP A 44 -3.64 7.42 1.19
CA ASP A 44 -2.25 7.78 0.83
C ASP A 44 -1.37 6.52 0.73
N MET A 45 -1.56 5.56 1.63
CA MET A 45 -0.90 4.25 1.58
C MET A 45 -1.16 3.53 0.25
N ALA A 46 -2.43 3.47 -0.17
CA ALA A 46 -2.83 2.77 -1.39
C ALA A 46 -2.25 3.42 -2.65
N GLN A 47 -2.19 4.76 -2.71
CA GLN A 47 -1.55 5.47 -3.81
C GLN A 47 -0.04 5.16 -3.89
N ARG A 48 0.65 5.17 -2.75
CA ARG A 48 2.07 4.83 -2.65
C ARG A 48 2.35 3.39 -3.05
N ALA A 49 1.54 2.43 -2.59
CA ALA A 49 1.69 1.02 -2.94
C ALA A 49 1.53 0.79 -4.46
N ARG A 50 0.57 1.46 -5.11
CA ARG A 50 0.39 1.43 -6.57
C ARG A 50 1.56 2.08 -7.32
N GLN A 51 2.16 3.12 -6.76
CA GLN A 51 3.33 3.77 -7.34
C GLN A 51 4.56 2.88 -7.19
N LEU A 52 4.73 2.21 -6.05
CA LEU A 52 5.81 1.26 -5.81
C LEU A 52 5.69 0.02 -6.68
N ASP A 53 4.51 -0.52 -6.95
CA ASP A 53 4.36 -1.67 -7.88
C ASP A 53 4.80 -1.27 -9.30
N ARG A 54 4.36 -0.09 -9.77
CA ARG A 54 4.74 0.45 -11.09
C ARG A 54 6.22 0.81 -11.18
N GLY A 55 6.76 1.46 -10.15
CA GLY A 55 8.16 1.85 -10.07
C GLY A 55 9.10 0.68 -9.74
N GLY A 56 8.64 -0.30 -8.98
CA GLY A 56 9.38 -1.50 -8.58
C GLY A 56 9.61 -2.46 -9.74
N ARG A 57 8.66 -2.54 -10.69
CA ARG A 57 8.90 -3.19 -12.00
C ARG A 57 9.99 -2.48 -12.81
N ALA A 58 10.22 -1.20 -12.59
CA ALA A 58 11.30 -0.44 -13.21
C ALA A 58 12.59 -0.39 -12.35
N ASN A 59 12.53 -0.79 -11.08
CA ASN A 59 13.63 -0.70 -10.09
C ASN A 59 14.22 -2.07 -9.71
N SER A 60 14.13 -3.07 -10.60
CA SER A 60 14.73 -4.39 -10.40
C SER A 60 16.27 -4.39 -10.31
N ASP A 61 16.91 -3.21 -10.47
CA ASP A 61 18.37 -3.00 -10.43
C ASP A 61 18.92 -2.58 -9.05
N GLY A 62 18.15 -2.75 -7.97
CA GLY A 62 18.72 -2.84 -6.62
C GLY A 62 19.29 -1.55 -6.01
N ARG A 63 18.81 -0.37 -6.40
CA ARG A 63 19.09 0.88 -5.67
C ARG A 63 17.79 1.44 -5.10
N VAL A 64 17.64 1.35 -3.78
CA VAL A 64 16.63 2.10 -3.03
C VAL A 64 17.05 3.57 -3.10
N SER A 65 16.67 4.26 -4.16
CA SER A 65 16.83 5.71 -4.26
C SER A 65 15.88 6.37 -3.28
N GLY A 66 16.40 7.37 -2.59
CA GLY A 66 15.80 8.04 -1.44
C GLY A 66 14.31 8.37 -1.59
N MET A 67 13.60 8.18 -0.49
CA MET A 67 12.24 8.65 -0.27
C MET A 67 12.18 10.17 -0.51
N PRO A 68 11.25 10.69 -1.34
CA PRO A 68 10.97 12.11 -1.40
C PRO A 68 9.89 12.45 -0.36
N GLY A 69 10.23 13.32 0.59
CA GLY A 69 9.26 13.91 1.52
C GLY A 69 9.80 14.08 2.94
N ALA A 70 10.70 15.05 3.11
CA ALA A 70 10.75 15.90 4.29
C ALA A 70 10.40 17.32 3.83
#